data_AF-A0A439DCH5-F1
#
_entry.id   AF-A0A439DCH5-F1
#
_cell.length_a   1.000
_cell.length_b   1.000
_cell.length_c   1.000
_cell.angle_alpha   90.00
_cell.angle_beta   90.00
_cell.angle_gamma   90.00
#
_symmetry.space_group_name_H-M   'P 1'
#
loop_
_entity.id
_entity.type
_entity.pdbx_description
1 polymer ?
#
loop_
_entity_poly.entity_id
_entity_poly.type
_entity_poly.pdbx_seq_one_letter_code
_entity_poly.pdbx_strand_id
1 'polypeptide(L)'
;MKDVITSFVTLWLSAPWVDVGELATEVLGDLLMVDSPDWPIEGLDESSHEPIRILPTTPGQGFMWRRIFHDRDVYGLVLSLCSDGPHQSALGRPNHQQLSLAQGRLLSLLPRLSVYNLGALTKTHFPDLHQQYMNSEAPDGLLYFAAIHMVDKEDSLMLSLLIDFVERLIKIQLVTPPSKFKTDTFRNLYRTMVQNDDRVENLIKTLPDCAETENVDELRQFIYDITND
;
A
#
# COMPACT_ATOMS: atom_id res chain seq x y z
N MET A 1 6.69 -23.41 -6.98
CA MET A 1 5.80 -22.22 -6.99
C MET A 1 6.44 -21.03 -6.27
N LYS A 2 7.09 -21.24 -5.11
CA LYS A 2 7.85 -20.17 -4.43
C LYS A 2 8.84 -19.46 -5.36
N ASP A 3 9.64 -20.21 -6.10
CA ASP A 3 10.61 -19.65 -7.06
C ASP A 3 9.96 -18.78 -8.15
N VAL A 4 8.74 -19.13 -8.57
CA VAL A 4 7.97 -18.36 -9.56
C VAL A 4 7.51 -17.02 -8.95
N ILE A 5 6.99 -17.05 -7.72
CA ILE A 5 6.55 -15.83 -7.02
C ILE A 5 7.74 -14.94 -6.70
N THR A 6 8.83 -15.49 -6.19
CA THR A 6 10.06 -14.74 -5.91
C THR A 6 10.59 -14.11 -7.20
N SER A 7 10.65 -14.86 -8.30
CA SER A 7 11.07 -14.35 -9.61
C SER A 7 10.14 -13.26 -10.14
N PHE A 8 8.82 -13.41 -9.95
CA PHE A 8 7.84 -12.42 -10.33
C PHE A 8 7.96 -11.14 -9.49
N VAL A 9 8.15 -11.24 -8.17
CA VAL A 9 8.37 -10.07 -7.29
C VAL A 9 9.67 -9.35 -7.65
N THR A 10 10.74 -10.08 -7.94
CA THR A 10 11.99 -9.50 -8.45
C THR A 10 11.76 -8.80 -9.79
N LEU A 11 11.05 -9.41 -10.73
CA LEU A 11 10.71 -8.77 -12.01
C LEU A 11 9.88 -7.50 -11.78
N TRP A 12 8.85 -7.57 -10.96
CA TRP A 12 7.96 -6.47 -10.65
C TRP A 12 8.72 -5.28 -10.05
N LEU A 13 9.53 -5.49 -9.02
CA LEU A 13 10.19 -4.40 -8.30
C LEU A 13 11.53 -3.98 -8.91
N SER A 14 12.22 -4.86 -9.64
CA SER A 14 13.56 -4.58 -10.19
C SER A 14 13.62 -4.45 -11.71
N ALA A 15 12.50 -4.52 -12.44
CA ALA A 15 12.50 -4.26 -13.88
C ALA A 15 12.95 -2.82 -14.18
N PRO A 16 13.89 -2.60 -15.12
CA PRO A 16 14.35 -1.26 -15.46
C PRO A 16 13.34 -0.50 -16.32
N TRP A 17 12.42 -1.19 -16.99
CA TRP A 17 11.36 -0.59 -17.80
C TRP A 17 10.12 -0.31 -16.97
N VAL A 18 9.62 0.92 -17.04
CA VAL A 18 8.43 1.38 -16.32
C VAL A 18 7.22 0.54 -16.70
N ASP A 19 6.95 0.39 -17.99
CA ASP A 19 5.80 -0.35 -18.54
C ASP A 19 5.73 -1.81 -18.04
N VAL A 20 6.88 -2.48 -17.90
CA VAL A 20 6.94 -3.87 -17.40
C VAL A 20 6.56 -3.93 -15.93
N GLY A 21 7.05 -2.97 -15.14
CA GLY A 21 6.72 -2.89 -13.72
C GLY A 21 5.27 -2.48 -13.47
N GLU A 22 4.72 -1.56 -14.27
CA GLU A 22 3.30 -1.20 -14.23
C GLU A 22 2.41 -2.38 -14.60
N LEU A 23 2.71 -3.08 -15.70
CA LEU A 23 1.97 -4.27 -16.07
C LEU A 23 2.05 -5.36 -15.00
N ALA A 24 3.23 -5.56 -14.39
CA ALA A 24 3.38 -6.49 -13.27
C ALA A 24 2.59 -6.05 -12.03
N THR A 25 2.46 -4.74 -11.79
CA THR A 25 1.63 -4.17 -10.72
C THR A 25 0.15 -4.50 -10.95
N GLU A 26 -0.34 -4.30 -12.17
CA GLU A 26 -1.72 -4.63 -12.53
C GLU A 26 -1.99 -6.13 -12.44
N VAL A 27 -1.09 -6.97 -12.98
CA VAL A 27 -1.23 -8.43 -12.90
C VAL A 27 -1.25 -8.91 -11.44
N LEU A 28 -0.39 -8.37 -10.58
CA LEU A 28 -0.37 -8.73 -9.16
C LEU A 28 -1.65 -8.27 -8.46
N GLY A 29 -2.12 -7.06 -8.76
CA GLY A 29 -3.38 -6.52 -8.26
C GLY A 29 -4.59 -7.36 -8.67
N ASP A 30 -4.68 -7.73 -9.94
CA ASP A 30 -5.73 -8.61 -10.48
C ASP A 30 -5.70 -9.99 -9.82
N LEU A 31 -4.51 -10.57 -9.69
CA LEU A 31 -4.35 -11.90 -9.11
C LEU A 31 -4.74 -11.93 -7.62
N LEU A 32 -4.33 -10.92 -6.85
CA LEU A 32 -4.70 -10.79 -5.44
C LEU A 32 -6.18 -10.44 -5.27
N MET A 33 -6.76 -9.65 -6.17
CA MET A 33 -8.21 -9.42 -6.18
C MET A 33 -8.97 -10.73 -6.38
N VAL A 34 -8.62 -11.51 -7.41
CA VAL A 34 -9.28 -12.79 -7.73
C VAL A 34 -9.11 -13.83 -6.62
N ASP A 35 -7.95 -13.85 -5.96
CA ASP A 35 -7.66 -14.77 -4.86
C ASP A 35 -8.14 -14.24 -3.49
N SER A 36 -8.76 -13.06 -3.41
CA SER A 36 -9.19 -12.50 -2.13
C SER A 36 -10.24 -13.38 -1.44
N PRO A 37 -10.00 -13.81 -0.18
CA PRO A 37 -10.96 -14.61 0.57
C PRO A 37 -12.17 -13.80 1.07
N ASP A 38 -12.02 -12.47 1.15
CA ASP A 38 -13.03 -11.56 1.71
C ASP A 38 -13.97 -11.00 0.63
N TRP A 39 -13.86 -11.49 -0.60
CA TRP A 39 -14.65 -11.08 -1.75
C TRP A 39 -15.84 -12.03 -2.01
N PRO A 40 -17.03 -11.55 -2.46
CA PRO A 40 -17.45 -10.16 -2.61
C PRO A 40 -17.62 -9.49 -1.24
N ILE A 41 -17.24 -8.22 -1.17
CA ILE A 41 -17.31 -7.46 0.07
C ILE A 41 -18.74 -6.95 0.23
N GLU A 42 -19.43 -7.38 1.29
CA GLU A 42 -20.80 -6.95 1.57
C GLU A 42 -20.88 -5.43 1.70
N GLY A 43 -21.77 -4.80 0.92
CA GLY A 43 -22.03 -3.35 0.98
C GLY A 43 -21.11 -2.48 0.11
N LEU A 44 -20.20 -3.05 -0.69
CA LEU A 44 -19.57 -2.32 -1.80
C LEU A 44 -20.51 -2.31 -3.02
N ASP A 45 -20.71 -1.13 -3.60
CA ASP A 45 -21.48 -0.96 -4.84
C ASP A 45 -20.59 -1.31 -6.05
N GLU A 46 -21.05 -2.24 -6.88
CA GLU A 46 -20.32 -2.75 -8.07
C GLU A 46 -20.01 -1.63 -9.09
N SER A 47 -20.72 -0.50 -9.02
CA SER A 47 -20.58 0.63 -9.95
C SER A 47 -19.47 1.63 -9.60
N SER A 48 -18.90 1.56 -8.39
CA SER A 48 -17.97 2.57 -7.84
C SER A 48 -16.50 2.35 -8.22
N HIS A 49 -16.19 1.28 -8.95
CA HIS A 49 -14.81 0.92 -9.27
C HIS A 49 -14.36 1.49 -10.62
N GLU A 50 -13.07 1.85 -10.70
CA GLU A 50 -12.29 1.84 -11.94
C GLU A 50 -12.71 0.64 -12.82
N PRO A 51 -12.67 0.73 -14.17
CA PRO A 51 -13.24 -0.28 -15.07
C PRO A 51 -12.50 -1.63 -14.96
N ILE A 52 -12.78 -2.39 -13.91
CA ILE A 52 -12.26 -3.72 -13.67
C ILE A 52 -12.97 -4.64 -14.65
N ARG A 53 -12.18 -5.31 -15.49
CA ARG A 53 -12.68 -6.03 -16.65
C ARG A 53 -13.57 -7.23 -16.28
N ILE A 54 -13.40 -7.83 -15.08
CA ILE A 54 -14.21 -8.94 -14.56
C ILE A 54 -14.11 -8.97 -13.02
N LEU A 55 -15.20 -8.71 -12.29
CA LEU A 55 -15.28 -8.96 -10.84
C LEU A 55 -15.55 -10.46 -10.60
N PRO A 56 -14.84 -11.14 -9.67
CA PRO A 56 -15.14 -12.52 -9.32
C PRO A 56 -16.55 -12.64 -8.72
N THR A 57 -17.28 -13.72 -8.98
CA THR A 57 -18.59 -13.95 -8.34
C THR A 57 -18.51 -14.80 -7.07
N THR A 58 -17.32 -15.31 -6.76
CA THR A 58 -17.07 -16.20 -5.61
C THR A 58 -15.79 -15.81 -4.87
N PRO A 59 -15.71 -16.03 -3.55
CA PRO A 59 -14.48 -15.86 -2.79
C PRO A 59 -13.31 -16.67 -3.33
N GLY A 60 -12.13 -16.06 -3.33
CA GLY A 60 -10.87 -16.73 -3.59
C GLY A 60 -10.40 -17.57 -2.40
N GLN A 61 -9.26 -18.25 -2.55
CA GLN A 61 -8.73 -19.15 -1.51
C GLN A 61 -7.66 -18.49 -0.62
N GLY A 62 -7.27 -17.24 -0.92
CA GLY A 62 -6.25 -16.50 -0.20
C GLY A 62 -4.86 -17.14 -0.24
N PHE A 63 -4.57 -18.00 -1.23
CA PHE A 63 -3.25 -18.65 -1.34
C PHE A 63 -2.17 -17.67 -1.77
N MET A 64 -2.48 -16.80 -2.74
CA MET A 64 -1.58 -15.75 -3.19
C MET A 64 -1.39 -14.70 -2.08
N TRP A 65 -2.45 -14.33 -1.38
CA TRP A 65 -2.35 -13.45 -0.21
C TRP A 65 -1.39 -14.02 0.85
N ARG A 66 -1.54 -15.31 1.20
CA ARG A 66 -0.61 -15.98 2.11
C ARG A 66 0.80 -16.04 1.55
N ARG A 67 0.99 -16.19 0.23
CA ARG A 67 2.32 -16.20 -0.37
C ARG A 67 3.00 -14.85 -0.36
N ILE A 68 2.29 -13.75 -0.54
CA ILE A 68 2.88 -12.41 -0.52
C ILE A 68 3.10 -11.91 0.92
N PHE A 69 2.10 -12.08 1.80
CA PHE A 69 2.10 -11.44 3.13
C PHE A 69 2.49 -12.37 4.29
N HIS A 70 2.47 -13.70 4.09
CA HIS A 70 2.74 -14.69 5.14
C HIS A 70 3.89 -15.65 4.79
N ASP A 71 4.51 -15.54 3.61
CA ASP A 71 5.76 -16.22 3.30
C ASP A 71 6.91 -15.26 3.60
N ARG A 72 7.72 -15.63 4.60
CA ARG A 72 8.80 -14.77 5.11
C ARG A 72 9.76 -14.31 4.01
N ASP A 73 10.12 -15.21 3.09
CA ASP A 73 11.14 -14.92 2.09
C ASP A 73 10.60 -13.98 1.01
N VAL A 74 9.32 -14.13 0.66
CA VAL A 74 8.66 -13.25 -0.32
C VAL A 74 8.42 -11.87 0.29
N TYR A 75 7.91 -11.82 1.53
CA TYR A 75 7.67 -10.57 2.23
C TYR A 75 8.99 -9.81 2.49
N GLY A 76 10.02 -10.52 2.95
CA GLY A 76 11.36 -9.96 3.14
C GLY A 76 11.98 -9.48 1.83
N LEU A 77 11.74 -10.17 0.71
CA LEU A 77 12.17 -9.71 -0.61
C LEU A 77 11.55 -8.35 -0.97
N VAL A 78 10.23 -8.18 -0.77
CA VAL A 78 9.54 -6.90 -1.03
C VAL A 78 10.17 -5.78 -0.20
N LEU A 79 10.34 -5.97 1.11
CA LEU A 79 11.00 -4.98 1.96
C LEU A 79 12.42 -4.68 1.48
N SER A 80 13.20 -5.72 1.16
CA SER A 80 14.58 -5.57 0.73
C SER A 80 14.75 -4.78 -0.56
N LEU A 81 13.83 -4.92 -1.53
CA LEU A 81 13.89 -4.23 -2.82
C LEU A 81 13.37 -2.79 -2.75
N CYS A 82 12.63 -2.44 -1.68
CA CYS A 82 12.04 -1.12 -1.48
C CYS A 82 12.71 -0.28 -0.38
N SER A 83 13.66 -0.81 0.39
CA SER A 83 14.43 -0.04 1.37
C SER A 83 15.73 0.54 0.79
N ASP A 84 16.37 1.49 1.47
CA ASP A 84 17.80 1.81 1.28
C ASP A 84 18.53 1.43 2.57
N GLY A 85 19.15 0.25 2.62
CA GLY A 85 19.68 -0.28 3.88
C GLY A 85 20.98 -1.08 3.74
N PRO A 86 21.76 -1.22 4.83
CA PRO A 86 23.03 -1.97 4.84
C PRO A 86 22.87 -3.46 4.47
N HIS A 87 21.64 -3.99 4.53
CA HIS A 87 21.30 -5.35 4.11
C HIS A 87 21.42 -5.58 2.59
N GLN A 88 21.47 -4.52 1.79
CA GLN A 88 21.66 -4.61 0.33
C GLN A 88 23.13 -4.67 -0.08
N SER A 89 24.07 -4.49 0.85
CA SER A 89 25.50 -4.62 0.57
C SER A 89 25.90 -6.01 0.05
N ALA A 90 25.07 -7.04 0.26
CA ALA A 90 25.29 -8.39 -0.28
C ALA A 90 24.75 -8.59 -1.71
N LEU A 91 23.80 -7.77 -2.18
CA LEU A 91 23.16 -7.86 -3.51
C LEU A 91 23.54 -6.72 -4.46
N GLY A 92 24.35 -5.77 -3.97
CA GLY A 92 24.67 -4.51 -4.67
C GLY A 92 23.63 -3.44 -4.34
N ARG A 93 24.08 -2.22 -4.05
CA ARG A 93 23.15 -1.09 -3.84
C ARG A 93 22.38 -0.86 -5.13
N PRO A 94 21.04 -0.85 -5.12
CA PRO A 94 20.25 -0.43 -6.26
C PRO A 94 20.63 1.01 -6.60
N ASN A 95 20.66 1.31 -7.90
CA ASN A 95 20.72 2.69 -8.35
C ASN A 95 19.53 3.45 -7.74
N HIS A 96 19.74 4.66 -7.24
CA HIS A 96 18.69 5.51 -6.63
C HIS A 96 17.39 5.50 -7.46
N GLN A 97 17.53 5.61 -8.79
CA GLN A 97 16.42 5.53 -9.73
C GLN A 97 15.64 4.20 -9.65
N GLN A 98 16.32 3.07 -9.55
CA GLN A 98 15.67 1.76 -9.46
C GLN A 98 14.95 1.59 -8.12
N LEU A 99 15.50 2.14 -7.04
CA LEU A 99 14.84 2.17 -5.75
C LEU A 99 13.55 3.00 -5.82
N SER A 100 13.61 4.22 -6.33
CA SER A 100 12.42 5.07 -6.50
C SER A 100 11.34 4.41 -7.37
N LEU A 101 11.74 3.69 -8.43
CA LEU A 101 10.80 2.91 -9.25
C LEU A 101 10.14 1.78 -8.45
N ALA A 102 10.92 1.00 -7.69
CA ALA A 102 10.41 -0.08 -6.86
C ALA A 102 9.41 0.45 -5.81
N GLN A 103 9.77 1.54 -5.13
CA GLN A 103 8.94 2.20 -4.13
C GLN A 103 7.65 2.74 -4.75
N GLY A 104 7.73 3.42 -5.90
CA GLY A 104 6.57 3.93 -6.62
C GLY A 104 5.60 2.81 -7.03
N ARG A 105 6.10 1.65 -7.46
CA ARG A 105 5.27 0.48 -7.78
C ARG A 105 4.58 -0.11 -6.56
N LEU A 106 5.24 -0.11 -5.40
CA LEU A 106 4.59 -0.54 -4.17
C LEU A 106 3.49 0.44 -3.74
N LEU A 107 3.77 1.75 -3.81
CA LEU A 107 2.81 2.82 -3.52
C LEU A 107 1.59 2.78 -4.45
N SER A 108 1.76 2.40 -5.73
CA SER A 108 0.63 2.29 -6.65
C SER A 108 -0.23 1.03 -6.41
N LEU A 109 0.34 -0.05 -5.89
CA LEU A 109 -0.39 -1.30 -5.62
C LEU A 109 -1.22 -1.25 -4.33
N LEU A 110 -0.66 -0.74 -3.24
CA LEU A 110 -1.24 -0.87 -1.90
C LEU A 110 -2.65 -0.27 -1.74
N PRO A 111 -2.96 0.94 -2.28
CA PRO A 111 -4.31 1.49 -2.21
C PRO A 111 -5.35 0.55 -2.82
N ARG A 112 -5.04 -0.06 -3.96
CA ARG A 112 -5.92 -1.02 -4.64
C ARG A 112 -6.16 -2.26 -3.77
N LEU A 113 -5.10 -2.82 -3.18
CA LEU A 113 -5.20 -4.01 -2.34
C LEU A 113 -5.97 -3.76 -1.03
N SER A 114 -5.97 -2.52 -0.54
CA SER A 114 -6.60 -2.16 0.72
C SER A 114 -8.12 -2.37 0.74
N VAL A 115 -8.75 -2.36 -0.44
CA VAL A 115 -10.18 -2.68 -0.60
C VAL A 115 -10.44 -4.11 -0.17
N TYR A 116 -9.59 -5.04 -0.61
CA TYR A 116 -9.83 -6.47 -0.48
C TYR A 116 -9.45 -7.01 0.90
N ASN A 117 -8.32 -6.56 1.45
CA ASN A 117 -7.90 -7.00 2.77
C ASN A 117 -6.98 -5.98 3.45
N LEU A 118 -7.57 -4.93 4.04
CA LEU A 118 -6.85 -3.92 4.82
C LEU A 118 -6.07 -4.55 6.00
N GLY A 119 -6.59 -5.63 6.59
CA GLY A 119 -5.96 -6.32 7.72
C GLY A 119 -4.61 -6.93 7.37
N ALA A 120 -4.49 -7.56 6.20
CA ALA A 120 -3.25 -8.16 5.71
C ALA A 120 -2.18 -7.12 5.35
N LEU A 121 -2.59 -5.90 4.96
CA LEU A 121 -1.67 -4.82 4.64
C LEU A 121 -1.16 -4.10 5.89
N THR A 122 -1.92 -4.11 6.98
CA THR A 122 -1.66 -3.30 8.19
C THR A 122 -1.00 -4.06 9.31
N LYS A 123 -0.95 -5.40 9.22
CA LYS A 123 -0.32 -6.27 10.21
C LYS A 123 0.74 -7.15 9.59
N THR A 124 1.79 -7.44 10.35
CA THR A 124 2.84 -8.38 9.96
C THR A 124 2.91 -9.57 10.92
N HIS A 125 3.34 -10.72 10.40
CA HIS A 125 3.76 -11.88 11.21
C HIS A 125 5.29 -11.91 11.43
N PHE A 126 6.01 -10.91 10.91
CA PHE A 126 7.47 -10.86 10.87
C PHE A 126 8.01 -9.59 11.56
N PRO A 127 7.82 -9.45 12.88
CA PRO A 127 8.29 -8.27 13.62
C PRO A 127 9.82 -8.10 13.53
N ASP A 128 10.56 -9.18 13.36
CA ASP A 128 12.01 -9.16 13.20
C ASP A 128 12.47 -8.55 11.87
N LEU A 129 11.71 -8.74 10.78
CA LEU A 129 11.96 -8.03 9.52
C LEU A 129 11.62 -6.54 9.65
N HIS A 130 10.57 -6.20 10.39
CA HIS A 130 10.19 -4.81 10.62
C HIS A 130 11.23 -4.09 11.48
N GLN A 131 11.76 -4.76 12.50
CA GLN A 131 12.88 -4.23 13.25
C GLN A 131 14.11 -4.00 12.35
N GLN A 132 14.37 -4.91 11.41
CA GLN A 132 15.50 -4.83 10.48
C GLN A 132 15.36 -3.68 9.44
N TYR A 133 14.17 -3.49 8.89
CA TYR A 133 13.95 -2.55 7.77
C TYR A 133 13.33 -1.19 8.19
N MET A 134 12.68 -1.12 9.35
CA MET A 134 11.96 0.07 9.83
C MET A 134 12.49 0.58 11.17
N ASN A 135 13.35 -0.18 11.86
CA ASN A 135 13.73 0.07 13.26
C ASN A 135 12.52 0.20 14.19
N SER A 136 11.45 -0.56 13.92
CA SER A 136 10.20 -0.55 14.68
C SER A 136 9.88 -1.95 15.21
N GLU A 137 9.53 -2.04 16.49
CA GLU A 137 9.03 -3.26 17.13
C GLU A 137 7.51 -3.40 17.01
N ALA A 138 6.82 -2.40 16.47
CA ALA A 138 5.37 -2.45 16.28
C ALA A 138 5.01 -3.53 15.24
N PRO A 139 3.88 -4.24 15.41
CA PRO A 139 3.42 -5.27 14.47
C PRO A 139 2.77 -4.65 13.22
N ASP A 140 3.32 -3.53 12.78
CA ASP A 140 2.84 -2.75 11.65
C ASP A 140 3.02 -3.54 10.36
N GLY A 141 2.21 -3.25 9.35
CA GLY A 141 2.21 -4.00 8.09
C GLY A 141 2.97 -3.30 6.97
N LEU A 142 2.84 -3.86 5.77
CA LEU A 142 3.45 -3.28 4.57
C LEU A 142 2.91 -1.87 4.25
N LEU A 143 1.67 -1.58 4.65
CA LEU A 143 1.06 -0.25 4.51
C LEU A 143 1.83 0.81 5.32
N TYR A 144 2.15 0.50 6.57
CA TYR A 144 2.90 1.40 7.45
C TYR A 144 4.35 1.54 7.00
N PHE A 145 4.97 0.44 6.58
CA PHE A 145 6.28 0.47 5.91
C PHE A 145 6.30 1.50 4.78
N ALA A 146 5.37 1.36 3.82
CA ALA A 146 5.32 2.22 2.64
C ALA A 146 5.04 3.69 3.00
N ALA A 147 4.14 3.94 3.95
CA ALA A 147 3.69 5.28 4.29
C ALA A 147 4.69 6.08 5.17
N ILE A 148 5.45 5.39 6.02
CA ILE A 148 6.23 6.04 7.10
C ILE A 148 7.73 5.85 6.92
N HIS A 149 8.18 4.65 6.53
CA HIS A 149 9.59 4.26 6.64
C HIS A 149 10.30 4.08 5.29
N MET A 150 9.53 3.82 4.23
CA MET A 150 10.09 3.48 2.91
C MET A 150 10.60 4.70 2.15
N VAL A 151 9.87 5.80 2.20
CA VAL A 151 10.06 6.97 1.34
C VAL A 151 10.99 7.97 2.02
N ASP A 152 12.05 8.38 1.31
CA ASP A 152 12.83 9.57 1.69
C ASP A 152 12.02 10.83 1.37
N LYS A 153 11.64 11.58 2.41
CA LYS A 153 10.79 12.78 2.28
C LYS A 153 11.57 14.02 1.83
N GLU A 154 12.90 13.98 1.87
CA GLU A 154 13.77 15.03 1.34
C GLU A 154 13.82 14.99 -0.19
N ASP A 155 13.58 13.82 -0.80
CA ASP A 155 13.40 13.67 -2.24
C ASP A 155 11.99 14.15 -2.65
N SER A 156 11.92 15.26 -3.37
CA SER A 156 10.67 15.90 -3.75
C SER A 156 9.79 15.03 -4.66
N LEU A 157 10.39 14.21 -5.53
CA LEU A 157 9.65 13.29 -6.39
C LEU A 157 9.02 12.19 -5.53
N MET A 158 9.80 11.62 -4.62
CA MET A 158 9.34 10.57 -3.73
C MET A 158 8.25 11.04 -2.77
N LEU A 159 8.37 12.27 -2.26
CA LEU A 159 7.32 12.87 -1.47
C LEU A 159 6.04 13.12 -2.28
N SER A 160 6.13 13.55 -3.54
CA SER A 160 4.95 13.65 -4.42
C SER A 160 4.26 12.29 -4.59
N LEU A 161 5.02 11.21 -4.79
CA LEU A 161 4.45 9.85 -4.87
C LEU A 161 3.79 9.40 -3.57
N LEU A 162 4.37 9.74 -2.41
CA LEU A 162 3.77 9.46 -1.10
C LEU A 162 2.45 10.22 -0.91
N ILE A 163 2.41 11.48 -1.34
CA ILE A 163 1.23 12.35 -1.32
C ILE A 163 0.11 11.73 -2.18
N ASP A 164 0.41 11.38 -3.44
CA ASP A 164 -0.55 10.75 -4.35
C ASP A 164 -1.06 9.41 -3.80
N PHE A 165 -0.18 8.65 -3.15
CA PHE A 165 -0.54 7.41 -2.47
C PHE A 165 -1.55 7.62 -1.34
N VAL A 166 -1.30 8.59 -0.45
CA VAL A 166 -2.21 8.89 0.67
C VAL A 166 -3.57 9.33 0.15
N GLU A 167 -3.58 10.23 -0.84
CA GLU A 167 -4.81 10.72 -1.47
C GLU A 167 -5.60 9.56 -2.07
N ARG A 168 -4.96 8.71 -2.89
CA ARG A 168 -5.61 7.57 -3.52
C ARG A 168 -6.11 6.55 -2.50
N LEU A 169 -5.33 6.30 -1.44
CA LEU A 169 -5.70 5.39 -0.35
C LEU A 169 -6.96 5.89 0.37
N ILE A 170 -7.04 7.18 0.72
CA ILE A 170 -8.22 7.77 1.37
C ILE A 170 -9.44 7.70 0.45
N LYS A 171 -9.30 8.11 -0.82
CA LYS A 171 -10.40 8.10 -1.80
C LYS A 171 -10.97 6.70 -2.02
N ILE A 172 -10.09 5.71 -2.19
CA ILE A 172 -10.51 4.30 -2.34
C ILE A 172 -11.19 3.80 -1.08
N GLN A 173 -10.67 4.16 0.10
CA GLN A 173 -11.27 3.68 1.33
C GLN A 173 -12.60 4.35 1.61
N LEU A 174 -12.85 5.58 1.14
CA LEU A 174 -14.14 6.25 1.30
C LEU A 174 -15.31 5.41 0.74
N VAL A 175 -15.11 4.72 -0.39
CA VAL A 175 -16.14 3.88 -1.03
C VAL A 175 -16.25 2.47 -0.42
N THR A 176 -15.40 2.11 0.54
CA THR A 176 -15.49 0.83 1.26
C THR A 176 -16.36 0.95 2.51
N PRO A 177 -17.08 -0.13 2.91
CA PRO A 177 -17.94 -0.13 4.09
C PRO A 177 -17.23 0.43 5.34
N PRO A 178 -17.90 1.29 6.12
CA PRO A 178 -17.32 1.82 7.34
C PRO A 178 -17.09 0.68 8.34
N SER A 179 -15.90 0.66 8.95
CA SER A 179 -15.61 -0.26 10.04
C SER A 179 -14.73 0.45 11.07
N LYS A 180 -14.89 0.09 12.35
CA LYS A 180 -14.04 0.62 13.42
C LYS A 180 -12.56 0.36 13.13
N PHE A 181 -12.25 -0.83 12.59
CA PHE A 181 -10.90 -1.21 12.23
C PHE A 181 -10.29 -0.25 11.18
N LYS A 182 -11.05 0.11 10.14
CA LYS A 182 -10.65 1.11 9.14
C LYS A 182 -10.36 2.45 9.80
N THR A 183 -11.30 3.02 10.55
CA THR A 183 -11.12 4.33 11.19
C THR A 183 -9.92 4.35 12.14
N ASP A 184 -9.75 3.32 12.97
CA ASP A 184 -8.61 3.23 13.90
C ASP A 184 -7.27 3.11 13.15
N THR A 185 -7.23 2.34 12.06
CA THR A 185 -6.04 2.21 11.19
C THR A 185 -5.65 3.56 10.60
N PHE A 186 -6.59 4.24 9.95
CA PHE A 186 -6.33 5.52 9.29
C PHE A 186 -5.99 6.63 10.28
N ARG A 187 -6.60 6.62 11.48
CA ARG A 187 -6.24 7.53 12.56
C ARG A 187 -4.80 7.31 13.02
N ASN A 188 -4.40 6.06 13.24
CA ASN A 188 -3.03 5.74 13.63
C ASN A 188 -2.03 6.13 12.54
N LEU A 189 -2.34 5.80 11.28
CA LEU A 189 -1.52 6.16 10.12
C LEU A 189 -1.35 7.69 10.01
N TYR A 190 -2.45 8.44 10.11
CA TYR A 190 -2.44 9.91 10.10
C TYR A 190 -1.55 10.47 11.21
N ARG A 191 -1.76 10.03 12.47
CA ARG A 191 -0.98 10.50 13.62
C ARG A 191 0.52 10.25 13.42
N THR A 192 0.90 9.07 12.95
CA THR A 192 2.32 8.75 12.71
C THR A 192 2.90 9.51 11.53
N MET A 193 2.12 9.76 10.48
CA MET A 193 2.60 10.54 9.32
C MET A 193 2.80 12.02 9.68
N VAL A 194 1.84 12.64 10.39
CA VAL A 194 1.89 14.06 10.79
C VAL A 194 2.97 14.34 11.82
N GLN A 195 3.20 13.44 12.78
CA GLN A 195 4.31 13.58 13.74
C GLN A 195 5.68 13.72 13.06
N ASN A 196 5.80 13.24 11.83
CA ASN A 196 7.04 13.24 11.08
C ASN A 196 7.10 14.29 9.97
N ASP A 197 5.99 14.91 9.55
CA ASP A 197 5.97 15.88 8.44
C ASP A 197 4.68 16.73 8.37
N ASP A 198 4.80 18.04 8.62
CA ASP A 198 3.70 19.03 8.53
C ASP A 198 3.17 19.20 7.09
N ARG A 199 3.95 18.86 6.06
CA ARG A 199 3.55 18.99 4.66
C ARG A 199 2.44 17.99 4.31
N VAL A 200 2.57 16.78 4.83
CA VAL A 200 1.55 15.74 4.70
C VAL A 200 0.27 16.16 5.42
N GLU A 201 0.39 16.77 6.60
CA GLU A 201 -0.75 17.30 7.35
C GLU A 201 -1.53 18.34 6.53
N ASN A 202 -0.83 19.33 5.97
CA ASN A 202 -1.45 20.37 5.17
C ASN A 202 -2.17 19.80 3.96
N LEU A 203 -1.55 18.85 3.26
CA LEU A 203 -2.19 18.19 2.13
C LEU A 203 -3.49 17.49 2.54
N ILE A 204 -3.44 16.61 3.56
CA ILE A 204 -4.61 15.83 3.99
C ILE A 204 -5.79 16.76 4.34
N LYS A 205 -5.50 17.90 4.98
CA LYS A 205 -6.53 18.91 5.30
C LYS A 205 -7.09 19.61 4.06
N THR A 206 -6.29 19.82 3.02
CA THR A 206 -6.71 20.47 1.77
C THR A 206 -7.33 19.53 0.74
N LEU A 207 -7.22 18.21 0.92
CA LEU A 207 -7.78 17.20 -0.01
C LEU A 207 -9.25 17.42 -0.36
N PRO A 208 -10.16 17.77 0.58
CA PRO A 208 -11.56 18.00 0.24
C PRO A 208 -11.80 19.21 -0.64
N ASP A 209 -10.93 20.22 -0.55
CA ASP A 209 -11.08 21.47 -1.30
C ASP A 209 -10.56 21.33 -2.75
N CYS A 210 -9.70 20.32 -3.00
CA CYS A 210 -9.22 19.95 -4.34
C CYS A 210 -10.08 18.87 -5.01
N ALA A 211 -11.01 18.24 -4.29
CA ALA A 211 -11.81 17.16 -4.82
C ALA A 211 -13.02 17.70 -5.61
N GLU A 212 -13.05 17.46 -6.93
CA GLU A 212 -14.21 17.75 -7.79
C GLU A 212 -15.31 16.66 -7.71
N THR A 213 -15.26 15.79 -6.71
CA THR A 213 -16.06 14.54 -6.64
C THR A 213 -17.42 14.72 -5.95
N GLU A 214 -18.39 13.86 -6.26
CA GLU A 214 -19.74 13.85 -5.65
C GLU A 214 -19.72 13.60 -4.12
N ASN A 215 -18.64 13.04 -3.56
CA ASN A 215 -18.53 12.64 -2.15
C ASN A 215 -17.68 13.58 -1.28
N VAL A 216 -17.56 14.86 -1.62
CA VAL A 216 -16.73 15.83 -0.87
C VAL A 216 -17.14 15.92 0.61
N ASP A 217 -18.44 15.86 0.92
CA ASP A 217 -18.90 15.94 2.31
C ASP A 217 -18.54 14.69 3.12
N GLU A 218 -18.60 13.50 2.51
CA GLU A 218 -18.14 12.26 3.14
C GLU A 218 -16.63 12.27 3.37
N LEU A 219 -15.87 12.79 2.40
CA LEU A 219 -14.42 12.95 2.50
C LEU A 219 -14.05 13.91 3.64
N ARG A 220 -14.77 15.03 3.78
CA ARG A 220 -14.60 15.98 4.91
C ARG A 220 -14.88 15.30 6.25
N GLN A 221 -15.97 14.54 6.34
CA GLN A 221 -16.30 13.82 7.57
C GLN A 221 -15.24 12.76 7.90
N PHE A 222 -14.78 11.99 6.92
CA PHE A 222 -13.74 10.99 7.13
C PHE A 222 -12.43 11.62 7.60
N ILE A 223 -12.01 12.74 6.99
CA ILE A 223 -10.82 13.49 7.43
C ILE A 223 -11.02 14.04 8.85
N TYR A 224 -12.21 14.55 9.17
CA TYR A 224 -12.53 14.99 10.53
C TYR A 224 -12.38 13.85 11.56
N ASP A 225 -12.92 12.67 11.26
CA ASP A 225 -12.91 11.51 12.16
C ASP A 225 -11.50 10.93 12.44
N ILE A 226 -10.57 11.09 11.50
CA ILE A 226 -9.16 10.67 11.65
C ILE A 226 -8.29 11.76 12.30
N THR A 227 -8.72 13.02 12.25
CA THR A 227 -7.93 14.18 12.76
C THR A 227 -8.34 14.65 14.15
N ASN A 228 -9.62 14.56 14.53
CA ASN A 228 -10.14 15.07 15.81
C ASN A 228 -10.62 13.94 16.73
N ASP A 229 -9.70 13.40 17.52
CA ASP A 229 -9.83 12.72 18.84
C ASP A 229 -8.44 12.21 19.26
#